data_AF-I4AJI9-F1
#
_entry.id   AF-I4AJI9-F1
#
_cell.length_a   1.000
_cell.length_b   1.000
_cell.length_c   1.000
_cell.angle_alpha   90.00
_cell.angle_beta   90.00
_cell.angle_gamma   90.00
#
_symmetry.space_group_name_H-M   'P 1'
#
loop_
_entity.id
_entity.type
_entity.pdbx_description
1 polymer ?
#
loop_
_entity_poly.entity_id
_entity_poly.type
_entity_poly.pdbx_seq_one_letter_code
_entity_poly.pdbx_strand_id
1 'polypeptide(L)'
;MIWWGTWTNNEFIGVNIFYYYYSLVLPLILYLVCIFLSSKINETRYEKDTFDLERYFTKQAPILCFLYGLLFMAMILNSVIFQECEFFHLKNYIKGGADLLAFAGMIIKKRNYYWMITAVMFVLFVGFLMTM
;
A
#
# COMPACT_ATOMS: atom_id res chain seq x y z
N MET A 1 -16.74 -13.75 13.93
CA MET A 1 -16.39 -12.70 14.92
C MET A 1 -16.14 -13.40 16.25
N ILE A 2 -14.89 -13.78 16.54
CA ILE A 2 -14.47 -14.28 17.86
C ILE A 2 -13.51 -13.21 18.39
N TRP A 3 -14.09 -12.21 19.03
CA TRP A 3 -13.39 -11.11 19.66
C TRP A 3 -13.31 -11.45 21.15
N TRP A 4 -12.09 -11.66 21.65
CA TRP A 4 -11.76 -11.70 23.09
C TRP A 4 -12.45 -12.76 23.95
N GLY A 5 -12.12 -14.05 23.73
CA GLY A 5 -12.47 -15.09 24.69
C GLY A 5 -11.89 -16.45 24.34
N THR A 6 -10.72 -16.76 24.92
CA THR A 6 -10.33 -18.05 25.54
C THR A 6 -8.82 -18.07 25.76
N TRP A 7 -8.40 -17.57 26.93
CA TRP A 7 -7.08 -17.75 27.52
C TRP A 7 -6.91 -19.19 28.04
N THR A 8 -6.88 -20.18 27.14
CA THR A 8 -6.64 -21.59 27.51
C THR A 8 -5.68 -22.33 26.59
N ASN A 9 -5.12 -21.67 25.57
CA ASN A 9 -4.31 -22.32 24.54
C ASN A 9 -2.93 -21.64 24.40
N ASN A 10 -2.02 -21.93 25.33
CA ASN A 10 -0.62 -21.44 25.30
C ASN A 10 0.11 -21.80 23.98
N GLU A 11 -0.29 -22.89 23.32
CA GLU A 11 0.29 -23.34 22.05
C GLU A 11 0.01 -22.40 20.87
N PHE A 12 -0.99 -21.51 21.00
CA PHE A 12 -1.40 -20.59 19.93
C PHE A 12 -1.06 -19.12 20.23
N ILE A 13 -0.40 -18.83 21.35
CA ILE A 13 0.00 -17.46 21.70
C ILE A 13 0.95 -16.88 20.64
N GLY A 14 1.96 -17.65 20.21
CA GLY A 14 2.90 -17.20 19.18
C GLY A 14 2.21 -16.92 17.84
N VAL A 15 1.23 -17.75 17.48
CA VAL A 15 0.43 -17.61 16.26
C VAL A 15 -0.47 -16.36 16.34
N ASN A 16 -1.12 -16.11 17.48
CA ASN A 16 -1.95 -14.91 17.68
C ASN A 16 -1.12 -13.62 17.69
N ILE A 17 0.07 -13.63 18.30
CA ILE A 17 0.99 -12.49 18.28
C ILE A 17 1.46 -12.22 16.85
N PHE A 18 1.79 -13.26 16.09
CA PHE A 18 2.14 -13.13 14.67
C PHE A 18 1.02 -12.48 13.86
N TYR A 19 -0.22 -12.97 13.98
CA TYR A 19 -1.37 -12.38 13.28
C TYR A 19 -1.64 -10.93 13.69
N TYR A 20 -1.45 -10.59 14.97
CA TYR A 20 -1.58 -9.21 15.45
C TYR A 20 -0.56 -8.28 14.76
N TYR A 21 0.73 -8.61 14.79
CA TYR A 21 1.76 -7.79 14.13
C TYR A 21 1.56 -7.76 12.61
N TYR A 22 1.16 -8.88 12.01
CA TYR A 22 0.88 -8.97 10.58
C TYR A 22 -0.27 -8.05 10.16
N SER A 23 -1.33 -7.96 10.97
CA SER A 23 -2.46 -7.05 10.71
C SER A 23 -2.07 -5.57 10.73
N LEU A 24 -0.98 -5.21 11.41
CA LEU A 24 -0.46 -3.83 11.47
C LEU A 24 0.37 -3.45 10.23
N VAL A 25 0.85 -4.42 9.43
CA VAL A 25 1.71 -4.16 8.27
C VAL A 25 0.97 -3.38 7.18
N LEU A 26 -0.25 -3.79 6.85
CA LEU A 26 -1.06 -3.13 5.83
C LEU A 26 -1.37 -1.65 6.17
N PRO A 27 -1.91 -1.30 7.36
CA PRO A 27 -2.16 0.10 7.72
C PRO A 27 -0.87 0.91 7.84
N LEU A 28 0.26 0.30 8.25
CA LEU A 28 1.56 0.98 8.28
C LEU A 28 2.03 1.35 6.87
N ILE A 29 1.95 0.45 5.88
CA ILE A 29 2.33 0.73 4.50
C ILE A 29 1.42 1.81 3.91
N LEU A 30 0.11 1.74 4.18
CA LEU A 30 -0.87 2.73 3.75
C LEU A 30 -0.56 4.12 4.33
N TYR A 31 -0.21 4.18 5.61
CA TYR A 31 0.24 5.41 6.27
C TYR A 31 1.48 6.00 5.59
N LEU A 32 2.47 5.16 5.26
CA LEU A 32 3.67 5.61 4.54
C LEU A 32 3.31 6.16 3.14
N VAL A 33 2.46 5.47 2.37
CA VAL A 33 1.97 5.98 1.08
C VAL A 33 1.35 7.37 1.25
N CYS A 34 0.49 7.56 2.26
CA CYS A 34 -0.16 8.85 2.52
C CYS A 34 0.83 9.96 2.90
N ILE A 35 1.86 9.66 3.71
CA ILE A 35 2.90 10.64 4.08
C ILE A 35 3.65 11.12 2.83
N PHE A 36 4.11 10.19 2.00
CA PHE A 36 4.87 10.53 0.79
C PHE A 36 3.99 11.21 -0.27
N LEU A 37 2.69 10.90 -0.30
CA LEU A 37 1.74 11.58 -1.17
C LEU A 37 1.43 13.02 -0.69
N SER A 38 1.43 13.26 0.63
CA SER A 38 0.87 14.47 1.27
C SER A 38 1.87 15.27 2.11
N SER A 39 3.16 15.23 1.78
CA SER A 39 4.22 15.92 2.54
C SER A 39 4.02 17.42 2.74
N LYS A 40 3.16 18.06 1.93
CA LYS A 40 2.86 19.49 2.00
C LYS A 40 2.22 19.95 3.32
N ILE A 41 1.75 19.04 4.17
CA ILE A 41 1.20 19.42 5.48
C ILE A 41 2.30 19.87 6.46
N ASN A 42 3.54 19.39 6.31
CA ASN A 42 4.63 19.71 7.25
C ASN A 42 5.52 20.91 6.87
N GLU A 43 5.49 21.38 5.61
CA GLU A 43 6.42 22.42 5.12
C GLU A 43 5.80 23.83 5.02
N THR A 44 4.53 24.03 5.39
CA THR A 44 3.84 25.33 5.24
C THR A 44 4.18 26.38 6.30
N ARG A 45 5.37 26.34 6.91
CA ARG A 45 5.78 27.37 7.88
C ARG A 45 7.05 28.15 7.54
N TYR A 46 7.89 27.66 6.62
CA TYR A 46 9.18 28.30 6.35
C TYR A 46 9.65 28.15 4.91
N GLU A 47 8.98 28.76 3.93
CA GLU A 47 9.67 29.34 2.77
C GLU A 47 8.68 30.10 1.88
N LYS A 48 9.09 31.32 1.49
CA LYS A 48 8.37 32.19 0.55
C LYS A 48 8.59 31.81 -0.92
N ASP A 49 9.27 30.70 -1.18
CA ASP A 49 9.47 30.20 -2.54
C ASP A 49 8.26 29.36 -2.97
N THR A 50 7.81 29.59 -4.21
CA THR A 50 6.75 28.81 -4.84
C THR A 50 7.14 27.34 -4.85
N PHE A 51 6.58 26.56 -3.92
CA PHE A 51 6.84 25.13 -3.82
C PHE A 51 6.44 24.43 -5.12
N ASP A 52 7.45 23.94 -5.85
CA ASP A 52 7.28 23.21 -7.10
C ASP A 52 6.87 21.76 -6.81
N LEU A 53 5.55 21.57 -6.72
CA LEU A 53 4.89 20.27 -6.57
C LEU A 53 5.37 19.26 -7.62
N GLU A 54 5.65 19.70 -8.83
CA GLU A 54 6.02 18.80 -9.93
C GLU A 54 7.41 18.21 -9.71
N ARG A 55 8.38 19.04 -9.32
CA ARG A 55 9.74 18.61 -9.01
C ARG A 55 9.80 17.72 -7.78
N TYR A 56 8.93 17.97 -6.81
CA TYR A 56 8.78 17.14 -5.62
C TYR A 56 8.27 15.73 -5.98
N PHE A 57 7.13 15.65 -6.68
CA PHE A 57 6.53 14.37 -7.07
C PHE A 57 7.44 13.54 -7.97
N THR A 58 8.16 14.17 -8.90
CA THR A 58 9.09 13.45 -9.77
C THR A 58 10.27 12.83 -9.04
N LYS A 59 10.76 13.48 -7.97
CA LYS A 59 11.82 12.91 -7.11
C LYS A 59 11.30 11.74 -6.27
N GLN A 60 10.04 11.77 -5.88
CA GLN A 60 9.43 10.78 -4.99
C GLN A 60 8.64 9.68 -5.68
N ALA A 61 8.32 9.85 -6.96
CA ALA A 61 7.65 8.85 -7.79
C ALA A 61 8.22 7.43 -7.66
N PRO A 62 9.55 7.18 -7.69
CA PRO A 62 10.07 5.82 -7.50
C PRO A 62 9.79 5.27 -6.09
N ILE A 63 9.80 6.11 -5.05
CA ILE A 63 9.48 5.72 -3.68
C ILE A 63 7.99 5.40 -3.55
N LEU A 64 7.13 6.25 -4.14
CA LEU A 64 5.68 6.01 -4.19
C LEU A 64 5.35 4.71 -4.93
N CYS A 65 5.97 4.46 -6.09
CA CYS A 65 5.84 3.21 -6.83
C CYS A 65 6.28 2.01 -5.99
N PHE A 66 7.40 2.10 -5.28
CA PHE A 66 7.85 1.05 -4.37
C PHE A 66 6.84 0.77 -3.25
N LEU A 67 6.31 1.82 -2.61
CA LEU A 67 5.33 1.71 -1.54
C LEU A 67 4.01 1.11 -2.04
N TYR A 68 3.56 1.48 -3.24
CA TYR A 68 2.39 0.84 -3.87
C TYR A 68 2.63 -0.64 -4.16
N GLY A 69 3.81 -1.02 -4.66
CA GLY A 69 4.16 -2.43 -4.85
C GLY A 69 4.09 -3.21 -3.53
N LEU A 70 4.76 -2.71 -2.48
CA LEU A 70 4.67 -3.30 -1.15
C LEU A 70 3.23 -3.41 -0.61
N LEU A 71 2.39 -2.41 -0.89
CA LEU A 71 0.98 -2.41 -0.49
C LEU A 71 0.20 -3.52 -1.19
N PHE A 72 0.33 -3.66 -2.51
CA PHE A 72 -0.34 -4.72 -3.27
C PHE A 72 0.19 -6.10 -2.90
N MET A 73 1.50 -6.24 -2.69
CA MET A 73 2.12 -7.47 -2.22
C MET A 73 1.57 -7.86 -0.82
N ALA A 74 1.46 -6.90 0.09
CA ALA A 74 0.85 -7.12 1.41
C ALA A 74 -0.62 -7.52 1.30
N MET A 75 -1.39 -6.93 0.37
CA MET A 75 -2.78 -7.31 0.12
C MET A 75 -2.94 -8.72 -0.46
N ILE A 76 -1.98 -9.19 -1.27
CA ILE A 76 -1.96 -10.57 -1.79
C ILE A 76 -1.62 -11.55 -0.67
N LEU A 77 -0.61 -11.22 0.15
CA LEU A 77 -0.25 -12.07 1.30
C LEU A 77 -1.42 -12.14 2.30
N ASN A 78 -2.11 -11.02 2.55
CA ASN A 78 -3.27 -10.98 3.44
C ASN A 78 -4.40 -11.88 2.93
N SER A 79 -4.70 -11.84 1.63
CA SER A 79 -5.77 -12.67 1.08
C SER A 79 -5.44 -14.16 1.19
N VAL A 80 -4.17 -14.55 1.01
CA VAL A 80 -3.69 -15.94 1.17
C VAL A 80 -3.80 -16.39 2.63
N ILE A 81 -3.37 -15.53 3.56
CA ILE A 81 -3.29 -15.85 4.99
C ILE A 81 -4.66 -15.91 5.65
N PHE A 82 -5.57 -15.00 5.30
CA PHE A 82 -6.92 -14.92 5.86
C PHE A 82 -7.98 -15.65 5.03
N GLN A 83 -7.57 -16.37 3.97
CA GLN A 83 -8.44 -17.17 3.08
C GLN A 83 -9.69 -16.40 2.61
N GLU A 84 -9.49 -15.32 1.85
CA GLU A 84 -10.61 -14.63 1.19
C GLU A 84 -11.33 -15.61 0.23
N CYS A 85 -12.55 -16.04 0.57
CA CYS A 85 -13.27 -17.08 -0.18
C CYS A 85 -13.88 -16.63 -1.51
N GLU A 86 -14.13 -15.33 -1.72
CA GLU A 86 -14.83 -14.84 -2.91
C GLU A 86 -13.89 -14.20 -3.94
N PHE A 87 -13.88 -14.75 -5.16
CA PHE A 87 -13.08 -14.28 -6.31
C PHE A 87 -11.58 -14.16 -6.03
N PHE A 88 -11.05 -14.99 -5.13
CA PHE A 88 -9.66 -15.01 -4.66
C PHE A 88 -8.63 -14.86 -5.79
N HIS A 89 -8.72 -15.73 -6.80
CA HIS A 89 -7.77 -15.75 -7.90
C HIS A 89 -7.84 -14.47 -8.74
N LEU A 90 -9.05 -14.03 -9.11
CA LEU A 90 -9.24 -12.85 -9.95
C LEU A 90 -8.74 -11.58 -9.24
N LYS A 91 -9.10 -11.39 -7.96
CA LYS A 91 -8.64 -10.26 -7.15
C LYS A 91 -7.11 -10.27 -7.00
N ASN A 92 -6.51 -11.43 -6.74
CA ASN A 92 -5.06 -11.54 -6.60
C ASN A 92 -4.30 -11.36 -7.93
N TYR A 93 -4.87 -11.74 -9.07
CA TYR A 93 -4.27 -11.44 -10.38
C TYR A 93 -4.25 -9.94 -10.68
N ILE A 94 -5.33 -9.23 -10.36
CA ILE A 94 -5.39 -7.77 -10.54
C ILE A 94 -4.41 -7.09 -9.58
N LYS A 95 -4.36 -7.50 -8.30
CA LYS A 95 -3.36 -7.01 -7.33
C LYS A 95 -1.92 -7.30 -7.80
N GLY A 96 -1.65 -8.49 -8.34
CA GLY A 96 -0.33 -8.87 -8.86
C GLY A 96 0.06 -8.10 -10.12
N GLY A 97 -0.90 -7.80 -11.00
CA GLY A 97 -0.70 -6.90 -12.14
C GLY A 97 -0.39 -5.47 -11.70
N ALA A 98 -1.08 -4.99 -10.65
CA ALA A 98 -0.79 -3.69 -10.05
C ALA A 98 0.61 -3.64 -9.42
N ASP A 99 1.00 -4.70 -8.69
CA ASP A 99 2.32 -4.84 -8.09
C ASP A 99 3.44 -4.82 -9.13
N LEU A 100 3.30 -5.63 -10.19
CA LEU A 100 4.25 -5.65 -11.31
C LEU A 100 4.35 -4.28 -12.01
N LEU A 101 3.22 -3.61 -12.22
CA LEU A 101 3.19 -2.28 -12.83
C LEU A 101 3.84 -1.22 -11.91
N ALA A 102 3.68 -1.34 -10.60
CA ALA A 102 4.31 -0.46 -9.62
C ALA A 102 5.85 -0.63 -9.63
N PHE A 103 6.34 -1.87 -9.60
CA PHE A 103 7.77 -2.15 -9.69
C PHE A 103 8.36 -1.81 -11.07
N ALA A 104 7.64 -2.08 -12.16
CA ALA A 104 8.05 -1.65 -13.51
C ALA A 104 8.13 -0.13 -13.60
N GLY A 105 7.23 0.58 -12.93
CA GLY A 105 7.25 2.04 -12.81
C GLY A 105 8.54 2.58 -12.21
N MET A 106 9.16 1.88 -11.26
CA MET A 106 10.45 2.29 -10.68
C MET A 106 11.61 2.29 -11.70
N ILE A 107 11.54 1.42 -12.71
CA ILE A 107 12.58 1.27 -13.73
C ILE A 107 12.44 2.33 -14.84
N ILE A 108 11.19 2.76 -15.11
CA ILE A 108 10.89 3.71 -16.18
C ILE A 108 11.21 5.14 -15.72
N LYS A 109 12.38 5.66 -16.10
CA LYS A 109 12.81 7.03 -15.76
C LYS A 109 12.08 8.16 -16.51
N LYS A 110 10.98 7.88 -17.21
CA LYS A 110 10.24 8.90 -17.98
C LYS A 110 9.14 9.56 -17.14
N ARG A 111 9.24 10.88 -16.95
CA ARG A 111 8.35 11.72 -16.15
C ARG A 111 6.85 11.46 -16.39
N ASN A 112 6.40 11.45 -17.65
CA ASN A 112 4.99 11.32 -17.98
C ASN A 112 4.40 9.96 -17.58
N TYR A 113 5.23 8.92 -17.52
CA TYR A 113 4.78 7.58 -17.14
C TYR A 113 4.55 7.46 -15.63
N TYR A 114 5.33 8.18 -14.81
CA TYR A 114 5.13 8.16 -13.36
C TYR A 114 3.75 8.65 -12.96
N TRP A 115 3.29 9.77 -13.52
CA TRP A 115 1.96 10.31 -13.24
C TRP A 115 0.83 9.36 -13.65
N MET A 116 0.98 8.72 -14.81
CA MET A 116 0.00 7.74 -15.28
C MET A 116 -0.02 6.49 -14.39
N ILE A 117 1.15 6.00 -14.00
CA ILE A 117 1.29 4.83 -13.14
C ILE A 117 0.75 5.12 -11.74
N THR A 118 1.11 6.24 -11.12
CA THR A 118 0.60 6.59 -9.79
C THR A 118 -0.91 6.84 -9.78
N ALA A 119 -1.47 7.45 -10.84
CA ALA A 119 -2.91 7.61 -10.97
C ALA A 119 -3.63 6.26 -11.10
N VAL A 120 -3.11 5.34 -11.94
CA VAL A 120 -3.65 3.99 -12.08
C VAL A 120 -3.56 3.21 -10.76
N MET A 121 -2.43 3.29 -10.05
CA MET A 121 -2.26 2.65 -8.74
C MET A 121 -3.26 3.16 -7.72
N PHE A 122 -3.48 4.47 -7.67
CA PHE A 122 -4.44 5.08 -6.77
C PHE A 122 -5.87 4.62 -7.05
N VAL A 123 -6.28 4.61 -8.33
CA VAL A 123 -7.62 4.13 -8.72
C VAL A 123 -7.81 2.66 -8.38
N LEU A 124 -6.82 1.80 -8.67
CA LEU A 124 -6.88 0.39 -8.32
C LEU A 124 -6.97 0.20 -6.80
N PHE A 125 -6.15 0.91 -6.04
CA PHE A 125 -6.15 0.87 -4.59
C PHE A 125 -7.49 1.30 -3.98
N VAL A 126 -8.07 2.41 -4.43
CA VAL A 126 -9.40 2.87 -3.98
C VAL A 126 -10.47 1.86 -4.37
N GLY A 127 -10.40 1.31 -5.58
CA GLY A 127 -11.30 0.23 -6.01
C GLY A 127 -11.25 -0.98 -5.08
N PHE A 128 -10.06 -1.40 -4.65
CA PHE A 128 -9.92 -2.50 -3.71
C PHE A 128 -10.47 -2.16 -2.31
N LEU A 129 -10.22 -0.95 -1.81
CA LEU A 129 -10.78 -0.48 -0.54
C LEU A 129 -12.32 -0.48 -0.52
N MET A 130 -12.96 -0.16 -1.65
CA MET A 130 -14.43 -0.18 -1.75
C MET A 130 -15.03 -1.58 -1.85
N THR A 131 -14.21 -2.59 -2.16
CA THR A 131 -14.63 -3.99 -2.35
C THR A 131 -14.25 -4.91 -1.19
N MET A 132 -13.55 -4.38 -0.17
CA MET A 132 -13.28 -5.04 1.12
C MET A 132 -14.35 -4.66 2.13
#